data_AF-A0A379W969-F1
#
_entry.id   AF-A0A379W969-F1
#
_cell.length_a   1.000
_cell.length_b   1.000
_cell.length_c   1.000
_cell.angle_alpha   90.00
_cell.angle_beta   90.00
_cell.angle_gamma   90.00
#
_symmetry.space_group_name_H-M   'P 1'
#
loop_
_entity.id
_entity.type
_entity.pdbx_description
1 polymer ?
#
loop_
_entity_poly.entity_id
_entity_poly.type
_entity_poly.pdbx_seq_one_letter_code
_entity_poly.pdbx_strand_id
1 'polypeptide(L)'
;MTMMYHAQERIVNLPGSEITQQRGGIHNSVTRITPKPTHMIGGYAQLAYGFNYYGTVGSNRDEFVVVRKMKNINWLDGEGNDQVQESVK
;
A
#
# COMPACT_ATOMS: atom_id res chain seq x y z
N MET A 1 9.57 5.69 12.09
CA MET A 1 8.60 4.68 11.59
C MET A 1 7.23 5.33 11.45
N THR A 2 6.38 4.83 10.56
CA THR A 2 4.96 5.19 10.49
C THR A 2 4.13 3.92 10.47
N MET A 3 2.88 3.97 10.94
CA MET A 3 1.99 2.82 10.99
C MET A 3 0.64 3.17 10.36
N MET A 4 0.32 2.52 9.24
CA MET A 4 -1.03 2.41 8.70
C MET A 4 -1.51 0.99 9.02
N TYR A 5 -2.49 0.84 9.91
CA TYR A 5 -2.98 -0.47 10.30
C TYR A 5 -3.56 -1.22 9.10
N HIS A 6 -3.29 -2.53 9.05
CA HIS A 6 -3.53 -3.36 7.87
C HIS A 6 -5.00 -3.33 7.44
N ALA A 7 -5.20 -3.10 6.14
CA ALA A 7 -6.48 -3.17 5.43
C ALA A 7 -7.60 -2.23 5.95
N GLN A 8 -7.46 -0.93 5.69
CA GLN A 8 -8.55 0.07 5.76
C GLN A 8 -9.37 0.18 4.47
N GLU A 9 -9.16 -0.73 3.50
CA GLU A 9 -9.83 -0.78 2.19
C GLU A 9 -9.83 0.54 1.39
N ARG A 10 -10.62 0.61 0.30
CA ARG A 10 -10.60 1.73 -0.67
C ARG A 10 -11.99 2.33 -0.96
N ILE A 11 -12.94 2.16 -0.04
CA ILE A 11 -14.36 2.49 -0.30
C ILE A 11 -14.93 3.60 0.59
N VAL A 12 -14.36 3.86 1.77
CA VAL A 12 -14.89 4.86 2.71
C VAL A 12 -13.89 6.00 2.89
N ASN A 13 -14.37 7.24 2.76
CA ASN A 13 -13.67 8.46 3.17
C ASN A 13 -12.22 8.61 2.66
N LEU A 14 -12.03 8.44 1.35
CA LEU A 14 -10.74 8.62 0.68
C LEU A 14 -10.84 9.68 -0.41
N PRO A 15 -10.15 10.83 -0.30
CA PRO A 15 -10.11 11.82 -1.38
C PRO A 15 -9.24 11.35 -2.55
N GLY A 16 -9.16 12.17 -3.59
CA GLY A 16 -8.23 12.01 -4.71
C GLY A 16 -6.76 12.18 -4.29
N SER A 17 -5.87 11.50 -5.00
CA SER A 17 -4.43 11.58 -4.83
C SER A 17 -3.85 12.72 -5.65
N GLU A 18 -3.12 13.62 -5.00
CA GLU A 18 -2.38 14.69 -5.68
C GLU A 18 -1.23 14.16 -6.57
N ILE A 19 -0.73 12.95 -6.33
CA ILE A 19 0.38 12.37 -7.10
C ILE A 19 -0.13 11.68 -8.36
N THR A 20 -1.20 10.89 -8.24
CA THR A 20 -1.69 10.04 -9.34
C THR A 20 -2.89 10.63 -10.07
N GLN A 21 -3.52 11.68 -9.52
CA GLN A 21 -4.75 12.30 -10.05
C GLN A 21 -5.94 11.32 -10.15
N GLN A 22 -5.88 10.22 -9.40
CA GLN A 22 -6.93 9.21 -9.28
C GLN A 22 -7.40 9.15 -7.82
N ARG A 23 -8.46 8.38 -7.52
CA ARG A 23 -8.87 8.08 -6.14
C ARG A 23 -7.66 7.60 -5.32
N GLY A 24 -7.52 8.07 -4.07
CA GLY A 24 -6.47 7.65 -3.14
C GLY A 24 -6.24 6.14 -3.12
N GLY A 25 -4.97 5.75 -2.99
CA GLY A 25 -4.57 4.34 -2.91
C GLY A 25 -4.81 3.73 -1.53
N ILE A 26 -4.33 2.50 -1.35
CA ILE A 26 -4.37 1.77 -0.08
C ILE A 26 -2.94 1.47 0.42
N HIS A 27 -2.81 0.87 1.60
CA HIS A 27 -1.51 0.46 2.13
C HIS A 27 -0.69 -0.42 1.17
N ASN A 28 -1.33 -1.31 0.39
CA ASN A 28 -0.64 -2.13 -0.62
C ASN A 28 -0.36 -1.40 -1.94
N SER A 29 -0.83 -0.16 -2.12
CA SER A 29 -0.47 0.68 -3.29
C SER A 29 0.98 1.18 -3.22
N VAL A 30 1.62 1.11 -2.05
CA VAL A 30 3.02 1.52 -1.83
C VAL A 30 3.97 0.33 -1.62
N THR A 31 3.49 -0.91 -1.75
CA THR A 31 4.29 -2.12 -1.56
C THR A 31 4.52 -2.85 -2.89
N ARG A 32 5.63 -3.59 -3.00
CA ARG A 32 5.88 -4.48 -4.15
C ARG A 32 6.38 -5.87 -3.72
N ILE A 33 5.96 -6.91 -4.44
CA ILE A 33 6.46 -8.28 -4.23
C ILE A 33 7.95 -8.35 -4.57
N THR A 34 8.76 -8.84 -3.63
CA THR A 34 10.17 -9.17 -3.83
C THR A 34 10.43 -10.56 -3.26
N PRO A 35 10.53 -11.61 -4.10
CA PRO A 35 10.70 -12.97 -3.61
C PRO A 35 12.13 -13.23 -3.14
N LYS A 36 12.30 -14.23 -2.26
CA LYS A 36 13.61 -14.66 -1.74
C LYS A 36 13.96 -16.07 -2.28
N PRO A 37 15.13 -16.27 -2.92
CA PRO A 37 15.51 -17.56 -3.50
C PRO A 37 15.50 -18.73 -2.51
N THR A 38 15.80 -18.48 -1.23
CA THR A 38 15.74 -19.53 -0.19
C THR A 38 14.34 -20.13 -0.05
N HIS A 39 13.28 -19.41 -0.41
CA HIS A 39 11.89 -19.89 -0.37
C HIS A 39 11.44 -20.59 -1.67
N MET A 40 12.36 -20.82 -2.62
CA MET A 40 12.11 -21.54 -3.88
C MET A 40 12.79 -22.93 -3.92
N ILE A 41 13.49 -23.31 -2.86
CA ILE A 41 14.14 -24.62 -2.76
C ILE A 41 13.08 -25.72 -2.85
N GLY A 42 13.39 -26.79 -3.57
CA GLY A 42 12.50 -27.93 -3.75
C GLY A 42 13.28 -29.25 -3.88
N GLY A 43 12.57 -30.38 -3.78
CA GLY A 43 13.16 -31.70 -3.97
C GLY A 43 14.15 -32.14 -2.89
N TYR A 44 14.12 -31.52 -1.70
CA TYR A 44 15.09 -31.77 -0.63
C TYR A 44 14.41 -32.00 0.73
N ALA A 45 13.80 -33.19 0.89
CA ALA A 45 13.13 -33.63 2.12
C ALA A 45 12.16 -32.57 2.69
N GLN A 46 12.50 -31.92 3.80
CA GLN A 46 11.69 -30.85 4.40
C GLN A 46 11.56 -29.60 3.52
N LEU A 47 12.49 -29.40 2.57
CA LEU A 47 12.43 -28.36 1.54
C LEU A 47 11.86 -28.95 0.26
N ALA A 48 10.62 -29.44 0.34
CA ALA A 48 9.83 -29.91 -0.79
C ALA A 48 8.54 -29.10 -0.90
N TYR A 49 8.06 -28.92 -2.12
CA TYR A 49 6.82 -28.19 -2.37
C TYR A 49 5.61 -28.96 -1.83
N GLY A 50 4.66 -28.20 -1.30
CA GLY A 50 3.32 -28.67 -0.96
C GLY A 50 2.38 -27.47 -0.94
N PHE A 51 1.11 -27.68 -1.30
CA PHE A 51 0.15 -26.58 -1.37
C PHE A 51 0.01 -25.90 0.01
N ASN A 52 0.33 -24.60 0.07
CA ASN A 52 0.43 -23.80 1.30
C ASN A 52 1.48 -24.26 2.34
N TYR A 53 2.36 -25.22 1.99
CA TYR A 53 3.44 -25.69 2.87
C TYR A 53 4.77 -24.96 2.60
N TYR A 54 5.15 -24.80 1.32
CA TYR A 54 6.41 -24.17 0.94
C TYR A 54 6.25 -23.27 -0.29
N GLY A 55 6.96 -22.14 -0.32
CA GLY A 55 6.93 -21.19 -1.43
C GLY A 55 7.34 -19.78 -1.01
N THR A 56 7.48 -18.90 -2.00
CA THR A 56 7.79 -17.47 -1.77
C THR A 56 6.70 -16.78 -0.95
N VAL A 57 7.10 -15.81 -0.13
CA VAL A 57 6.21 -15.08 0.80
C VAL A 57 6.08 -13.61 0.41
N GLY A 58 4.96 -12.99 0.76
CA GLY A 58 4.69 -11.55 0.54
C GLY A 58 5.20 -10.65 1.67
N SER A 59 6.50 -10.67 1.96
CA SER A 59 7.11 -9.78 2.96
C SER A 59 6.94 -8.31 2.58
N ASN A 60 6.66 -7.44 3.56
CA ASN A 60 6.30 -6.03 3.31
C ASN A 60 6.75 -5.02 4.39
N ARG A 61 7.43 -5.45 5.46
CA ARG A 61 7.75 -4.55 6.59
C ARG A 61 9.01 -3.70 6.40
N ASP A 62 9.84 -4.09 5.44
CA ASP A 62 11.07 -3.39 5.08
C ASP A 62 10.81 -2.16 4.19
N GLU A 63 9.57 -1.95 3.73
CA GLU A 63 9.22 -0.88 2.79
C GLU A 63 9.43 0.52 3.41
N PHE A 64 9.95 1.44 2.60
CA PHE A 64 10.10 2.85 2.97
C PHE A 64 9.23 3.72 2.08
N VAL A 65 8.62 4.74 2.70
CA VAL A 65 7.69 5.65 2.01
C VAL A 65 8.02 7.11 2.33
N VAL A 66 7.73 7.99 1.38
CA VAL A 66 7.75 9.44 1.59
C VAL A 66 6.40 9.88 2.12
N VAL A 67 6.41 10.60 3.24
CA VAL A 67 5.20 11.17 3.86
C VAL A 67 5.21 12.68 3.69
N ARG A 68 4.07 13.25 3.28
CA ARG A 68 3.87 14.70 3.17
C ARG A 68 2.44 15.08 3.56
N LYS A 69 2.26 16.33 3.99
CA LYS A 69 0.93 16.95 4.13
C LYS A 69 0.32 17.16 2.74
N MET A 70 -0.97 16.88 2.57
CA MET A 70 -1.71 17.23 1.34
C MET A 70 -1.98 18.74 1.29
N LYS A 71 -2.13 19.29 0.08
CA LYS A 71 -2.55 20.68 -0.11
C LYS A 71 -4.01 20.76 -0.57
N ASN A 72 -4.36 20.04 -1.63
CA ASN A 72 -5.71 20.03 -2.21
C ASN A 72 -6.42 18.72 -1.88
N ILE A 73 -7.68 18.82 -1.43
CA ILE A 73 -8.57 17.71 -1.13
C ILE A 73 -9.68 17.73 -2.18
N ASN A 74 -9.39 17.08 -3.31
CA ASN A 74 -10.35 16.95 -4.41
C ASN A 74 -11.04 15.58 -4.31
N TRP A 75 -12.36 15.55 -4.25
CA TRP A 75 -13.12 14.30 -4.07
C TRP A 75 -13.40 13.56 -5.36
N LEU A 76 -13.23 14.20 -6.53
CA LEU A 76 -13.38 13.58 -7.85
C LEU A 76 -14.75 12.92 -8.10
N ASP A 77 -15.80 13.45 -7.46
CA ASP A 77 -17.18 12.98 -7.56
C ASP A 77 -18.11 13.98 -8.30
N GLY A 78 -17.62 15.21 -8.55
CA GLY A 78 -18.40 16.25 -9.22
C GLY A 78 -19.36 17.00 -8.30
N GLU A 79 -19.30 16.79 -6.98
CA GLU A 79 -20.19 17.46 -6.02
C GLU A 79 -19.81 18.93 -5.76
N GLY A 80 -18.62 19.36 -6.19
CA GLY A 80 -18.15 20.74 -6.02
C GLY A 80 -17.80 21.11 -4.57
N ASN A 81 -17.66 20.10 -3.70
CA ASN A 81 -17.31 20.27 -2.29
C ASN A 81 -15.86 19.84 -2.05
N ASP A 82 -14.93 20.44 -2.79
CA ASP A 82 -13.48 20.22 -2.63
C ASP A 82 -12.89 21.22 -1.61
N GLN A 83 -11.79 20.86 -0.94
CA GLN A 83 -11.17 21.70 0.10
C GLN A 83 -9.67 21.94 -0.14
N VAL A 84 -9.12 22.97 0.49
CA VAL A 84 -7.68 23.28 0.51
C VAL A 84 -7.19 23.35 1.95
N GLN A 85 -6.11 22.63 2.26
CA GLN A 85 -5.49 22.61 3.59
C GLN A 85 -4.36 23.62 3.67
N GLU A 86 -4.66 24.81 4.20
CA GLU A 86 -3.68 25.87 4.37
C GLU A 86 -2.59 25.52 5.41
N SER A 87 -1.42 26.15 5.26
CA SER A 87 -0.39 26.15 6.29
C SER A 87 -0.88 26.96 7.49
N VAL A 88 -0.87 26.34 8.68
CA VAL A 88 -1.04 27.09 9.93
C VAL A 88 0.21 27.95 10.10
N LYS A 89 0.02 29.26 10.26
CA LYS A 89 1.10 30.21 10.58
C LYS A 89 1.65 29.98 11.98
#